data_AF-A0A6T8JY80-F1
#
_entry.id   AF-A0A6T8JY80-F1
#
_cell.length_a   1.000
_cell.length_b   1.000
_cell.length_c   1.000
_cell.angle_alpha   90.00
_cell.angle_beta   90.00
_cell.angle_gamma   90.00
#
_symmetry.space_group_name_H-M   'P 1'
#
loop_
_entity.id
_entity.type
_entity.pdbx_description
1 polymer ?
#
loop_
_entity_poly.entity_id
_entity_poly.type
_entity_poly.pdbx_seq_one_letter_code
_entity_poly.pdbx_strand_id
1 'polypeptide(L)'
;MSYTKVKGHDTPLLDKSHYDAAKPEFSPAWKVWHSIFFIVGGWSFVFGTWMLLGYPEWDGRLYYSALWYTIGSAGFLCLDTQEAVTYAQESKWVRMNIMCNWWGSVLYLVGSVGFFPSVYAWSDQIGIQGFIQGSFVIGLSELWKMHRIGTVGGGFSVERLWGSWDKKTATLVEMGPCIGAWCFFIGTFMYWHWPRGDNYLHVLYFWLVGSFAFSMGGVVCTWRHVNGY
;
A
#
# COMPACT_ATOMS: atom_id res chain seq x y z
N MET A 1 45.09 15.34 18.79
CA MET A 1 44.70 15.10 17.38
C MET A 1 43.21 15.39 17.28
N SER A 2 42.87 16.47 16.59
CA SER A 2 41.51 17.01 16.47
C SER A 2 40.70 16.13 15.50
N TYR A 3 39.52 15.65 15.92
CA TYR A 3 38.57 15.04 15.01
C TYR A 3 37.66 16.13 14.44
N THR A 4 37.95 16.50 13.20
CA THR A 4 37.19 17.42 12.38
C THR A 4 35.81 16.84 12.11
N LYS A 5 34.77 17.53 12.60
CA LYS A 5 33.36 17.27 12.29
C LYS A 5 33.13 17.60 10.81
N VAL A 6 33.05 16.59 9.96
CA VAL A 6 32.57 16.77 8.58
C VAL A 6 31.06 16.91 8.65
N LYS A 7 30.56 18.15 8.47
CA LYS A 7 29.16 18.42 8.13
C LYS A 7 28.91 17.84 6.74
N GLY A 8 28.22 16.70 6.68
CA GLY A 8 27.80 16.07 5.43
C GLY A 8 26.35 15.64 5.54
N HIS A 9 25.47 16.39 4.87
CA HIS A 9 24.10 16.05 4.48
C HIS A 9 23.26 15.15 5.42
N ASP A 10 22.34 15.80 6.13
CA ASP A 10 21.25 15.20 6.92
C ASP A 10 20.21 14.44 6.08
N THR A 11 20.63 13.56 5.19
CA THR A 11 19.83 12.37 4.88
C THR A 11 20.18 11.36 5.96
N PRO A 12 19.25 10.96 6.85
CA PRO A 12 19.54 9.93 7.81
C PRO A 12 19.57 8.62 7.03
N LEU A 13 20.76 8.31 6.50
CA LEU A 13 21.16 6.95 6.24
C LEU A 13 20.91 6.21 7.55
N LEU A 14 20.01 5.23 7.54
CA LEU A 14 19.81 4.35 8.69
C LEU A 14 21.19 3.77 9.01
N ASP A 15 21.79 4.23 10.11
CA ASP A 15 22.97 3.60 10.67
C ASP A 15 22.62 2.11 10.84
N LYS A 16 23.53 1.25 10.42
CA LYS A 16 23.38 -0.20 10.55
C LYS A 16 23.08 -0.58 11.99
N SER A 17 23.58 0.19 12.97
CA SER A 17 23.27 0.03 14.39
C SER A 17 21.78 0.22 14.73
N HIS A 18 21.05 1.08 14.01
CA HIS A 18 19.59 1.24 14.16
C HIS A 18 18.79 0.14 13.45
N TYR A 19 19.37 -0.51 12.44
CA TYR A 19 18.75 -1.65 11.77
C TYR A 19 18.96 -2.96 12.55
N ASP A 20 20.11 -3.10 13.21
CA ASP A 20 20.50 -4.26 14.02
C ASP A 20 20.08 -4.12 15.51
N ALA A 21 19.67 -2.92 15.95
CA ALA A 21 19.06 -2.70 17.27
C ALA A 21 17.68 -3.37 17.31
N ALA A 22 17.68 -4.64 17.72
CA ALA A 22 16.55 -5.49 18.05
C ALA A 22 15.28 -5.16 17.24
N LYS A 23 15.15 -5.76 16.04
CA LYS A 23 13.85 -5.85 15.35
C LYS A 23 12.78 -6.13 16.41
N PRO A 24 11.72 -5.31 16.54
CA PRO A 24 10.73 -5.53 17.57
C PRO A 24 10.21 -6.97 17.47
N GLU A 25 10.31 -7.73 18.55
CA GLU A 25 9.78 -9.09 18.58
C GLU A 25 8.25 -8.99 18.53
N PHE A 26 7.69 -9.19 17.34
CA PHE A 26 6.24 -9.17 17.16
C PHE A 26 5.62 -10.43 17.77
N SER A 27 4.60 -10.23 18.60
CA SER A 27 3.82 -11.34 19.14
C SER A 27 3.16 -12.14 18.00
N PRO A 28 2.91 -13.45 18.20
CA PRO A 28 2.21 -14.26 17.20
C PRO A 28 0.85 -13.67 16.80
N ALA A 29 0.10 -13.13 17.78
CA ALA A 29 -1.19 -12.48 17.53
C ALA A 29 -1.04 -11.26 16.62
N TRP A 30 -0.01 -10.43 16.83
CA TRP A 30 0.26 -9.27 15.98
C TRP A 30 0.47 -9.70 14.52
N LYS A 31 1.32 -10.73 14.31
CA LYS A 31 1.63 -11.26 12.96
C LYS A 31 0.38 -11.80 12.26
N VAL A 32 -0.46 -12.53 12.99
CA VAL A 32 -1.72 -13.08 12.46
C VAL A 32 -2.67 -11.97 12.02
N TRP A 33 -2.92 -10.97 12.87
CA TRP A 33 -3.83 -9.87 12.52
C TRP A 33 -3.28 -9.02 11.37
N HIS A 34 -1.98 -8.73 11.36
CA HIS A 34 -1.32 -8.02 10.27
C HIS A 34 -1.51 -8.75 8.94
N SER A 35 -1.28 -10.06 8.92
CA SER A 35 -1.54 -10.92 7.74
C SER A 35 -3.00 -10.89 7.30
N ILE A 36 -3.94 -11.04 8.23
CA ILE A 36 -5.38 -11.06 7.92
C ILE A 36 -5.79 -9.73 7.28
N PHE A 37 -5.41 -8.59 7.88
CA PHE A 37 -5.76 -7.28 7.36
C PHE A 37 -5.21 -7.04 5.95
N PHE A 38 -3.96 -7.46 5.70
CA PHE A 38 -3.35 -7.33 4.38
C PHE A 38 -4.04 -8.25 3.34
N ILE A 39 -4.26 -9.52 3.67
CA ILE A 39 -4.91 -10.50 2.79
C ILE A 39 -6.35 -10.08 2.48
N VAL A 40 -7.14 -9.70 3.49
CA VAL A 40 -8.50 -9.20 3.31
C VAL A 40 -8.48 -7.91 2.48
N GLY A 41 -7.53 -7.02 2.73
CA GLY A 41 -7.31 -5.80 1.95
C GLY A 41 -7.18 -6.08 0.45
N GLY A 42 -6.18 -6.88 0.09
CA GLY A 42 -5.86 -7.18 -1.31
C GLY A 42 -6.94 -7.98 -2.03
N TRP A 43 -7.41 -9.09 -1.43
CA TRP A 43 -8.38 -9.96 -2.11
C TRP A 43 -9.76 -9.32 -2.25
N SER A 44 -10.16 -8.46 -1.32
CA SER A 44 -11.41 -7.72 -1.47
C SER A 44 -11.35 -6.78 -2.67
N PHE A 45 -10.21 -6.16 -2.97
CA PHE A 45 -10.03 -5.36 -4.18
C PHE A 45 -10.14 -6.20 -5.47
N VAL A 46 -9.62 -7.43 -5.44
CA VAL A 46 -9.77 -8.38 -6.57
C VAL A 46 -11.25 -8.70 -6.79
N PHE A 47 -11.99 -9.04 -5.73
CA PHE A 47 -13.44 -9.28 -5.83
C PHE A 47 -14.21 -8.03 -6.28
N GLY A 48 -13.84 -6.86 -5.78
CA GLY A 48 -14.43 -5.58 -6.17
C GLY A 48 -14.26 -5.28 -7.66
N THR A 49 -13.06 -5.51 -8.20
CA THR A 49 -12.80 -5.36 -9.64
C THR A 49 -13.51 -6.44 -10.45
N TRP A 50 -13.53 -7.68 -9.95
CA TRP A 50 -14.20 -8.81 -10.59
C TRP A 50 -15.70 -8.59 -10.71
N MET A 51 -16.36 -7.94 -9.74
CA MET A 51 -17.78 -7.58 -9.87
C MET A 51 -18.04 -6.70 -11.10
N LEU A 52 -17.13 -5.76 -11.39
CA LEU A 52 -17.25 -4.86 -12.54
C LEU A 52 -16.95 -5.57 -13.87
N LEU A 53 -15.96 -6.46 -13.89
CA LEU A 53 -15.54 -7.18 -15.11
C LEU A 53 -16.41 -8.39 -15.45
N GLY A 54 -16.72 -9.21 -14.45
CA GLY A 54 -17.35 -10.53 -14.64
C GLY A 54 -18.87 -10.48 -14.79
N TYR A 55 -19.51 -9.39 -14.34
CA TYR A 55 -20.97 -9.27 -14.33
C TYR A 55 -21.45 -7.94 -14.92
N PRO A 56 -21.05 -7.56 -16.16
CA PRO A 56 -21.30 -6.24 -16.72
C PRO A 56 -22.78 -5.90 -16.93
N GLU A 57 -23.67 -6.90 -16.95
CA GLU A 57 -25.12 -6.72 -17.11
C GLU A 57 -25.88 -6.73 -15.77
N TRP A 58 -25.21 -7.05 -14.66
CA TRP A 58 -25.87 -7.13 -13.36
C TRP A 58 -25.92 -5.75 -12.69
N ASP A 59 -27.12 -5.26 -12.41
CA ASP A 59 -27.33 -3.94 -11.78
C ASP A 59 -26.67 -3.82 -10.40
N GLY A 60 -26.57 -4.93 -9.67
CA GLY A 60 -25.94 -4.95 -8.35
C GLY A 60 -24.43 -4.72 -8.36
N ARG A 61 -23.76 -4.87 -9.52
CA ARG A 61 -22.29 -4.89 -9.60
C ARG A 61 -21.61 -3.66 -9.02
N LEU A 62 -22.20 -2.46 -9.21
CA LEU A 62 -21.63 -1.20 -8.74
C LEU A 62 -21.65 -1.14 -7.21
N TYR A 63 -22.78 -1.52 -6.61
CA TYR A 63 -22.93 -1.59 -5.15
C TYR A 63 -21.96 -2.59 -4.54
N TYR A 64 -21.91 -3.82 -5.06
CA TYR A 64 -21.06 -4.86 -4.50
C TYR A 64 -19.57 -4.60 -4.76
N SER A 65 -19.21 -3.99 -5.90
CA SER A 65 -17.84 -3.54 -6.15
C SER A 65 -17.41 -2.50 -5.11
N ALA A 66 -18.22 -1.46 -4.88
CA ALA A 66 -17.94 -0.45 -3.86
C ALA A 66 -17.83 -1.06 -2.46
N LEU A 67 -18.73 -1.98 -2.10
CA LEU A 67 -18.69 -2.70 -0.83
C LEU A 67 -17.37 -3.48 -0.65
N TRP A 68 -16.96 -4.24 -1.67
CA TRP A 68 -15.71 -4.99 -1.62
C TRP A 68 -14.48 -4.06 -1.52
N TYR A 69 -14.45 -2.95 -2.27
CA TYR A 69 -13.40 -1.96 -2.10
C TYR A 69 -13.41 -1.36 -0.69
N THR A 70 -14.57 -1.04 -0.12
CA THR A 70 -14.66 -0.52 1.26
C THR A 70 -14.13 -1.51 2.29
N ILE A 71 -14.48 -2.80 2.18
CA ILE A 71 -13.93 -3.86 3.04
C ILE A 71 -12.40 -3.92 2.89
N GLY A 72 -11.90 -3.87 1.65
CA GLY A 72 -10.46 -3.91 1.40
C GLY A 72 -9.73 -2.70 1.97
N SER A 73 -10.26 -1.49 1.77
CA SER A 73 -9.67 -0.26 2.29
C SER A 73 -9.69 -0.22 3.82
N ALA A 74 -10.75 -0.73 4.45
CA ALA A 74 -10.79 -0.89 5.90
C ALA A 74 -9.71 -1.87 6.38
N GLY A 75 -9.49 -2.96 5.63
CA GLY A 75 -8.38 -3.88 5.87
C GLY A 75 -7.01 -3.19 5.84
N PHE A 76 -6.70 -2.44 4.78
CA PHE A 76 -5.45 -1.67 4.69
C PHE A 76 -5.34 -0.59 5.77
N LEU A 77 -6.43 0.10 6.13
CA LEU A 77 -6.41 1.07 7.21
C LEU A 77 -6.11 0.43 8.57
N CYS A 78 -6.67 -0.76 8.85
CA CYS A 78 -6.35 -1.52 10.06
C CYS A 78 -4.88 -1.96 10.07
N LEU A 79 -4.36 -2.42 8.92
CA LEU A 79 -2.95 -2.75 8.73
C LEU A 79 -2.04 -1.56 9.07
N ASP A 80 -2.27 -0.41 8.42
CA ASP A 80 -1.48 0.80 8.63
C ASP A 80 -1.64 1.37 10.03
N THR A 81 -2.82 1.23 10.65
CA THR A 81 -3.05 1.62 12.05
C THR A 81 -2.22 0.75 12.99
N GLN A 82 -2.17 -0.55 12.72
CA GLN A 82 -1.33 -1.48 13.47
C GLN A 82 0.16 -1.12 13.32
N GLU A 83 0.63 -0.82 12.11
CA GLU A 83 2.00 -0.32 11.89
C GLU A 83 2.27 1.00 12.62
N ALA A 84 1.36 1.97 12.53
CA ALA A 84 1.49 3.29 13.14
C ALA A 84 1.61 3.22 14.67
N VAL A 85 0.84 2.33 15.31
CA VAL A 85 0.93 2.08 16.76
C VAL A 85 2.25 1.39 17.11
N THR A 86 2.63 0.38 16.32
CA THR A 86 3.81 -0.46 16.59
C THR A 86 5.11 0.35 16.50
N TYR A 87 5.21 1.22 15.50
CA TYR A 87 6.40 2.02 15.22
C TYR A 87 6.27 3.47 15.74
N ALA A 88 5.39 3.72 16.73
CA ALA A 88 5.16 5.05 17.26
C ALA A 88 6.40 5.71 17.88
N GLN A 89 7.36 4.90 18.36
CA GLN A 89 8.61 5.35 18.98
C GLN A 89 9.81 5.35 18.02
N GLU A 90 9.60 4.99 16.76
CA GLU A 90 10.65 5.02 15.74
C GLU A 90 11.04 6.45 15.36
N SER A 91 12.12 6.56 14.58
CA SER A 91 12.57 7.87 14.07
C SER A 91 11.46 8.65 13.36
N LYS A 92 11.54 9.99 13.41
CA LYS A 92 10.57 10.89 12.76
C LYS A 92 10.30 10.54 11.29
N TRP A 93 11.33 10.09 10.56
CA TRP A 93 11.23 9.74 9.15
C TRP A 93 10.45 8.44 8.92
N VAL A 94 10.68 7.44 9.76
CA VAL A 94 9.92 6.17 9.74
C VAL A 94 8.44 6.46 10.02
N ARG A 95 8.18 7.25 11.07
CA ARG A 95 6.82 7.63 11.45
C ARG A 95 6.11 8.41 10.36
N MET A 96 6.78 9.40 9.75
CA MET A 96 6.19 10.18 8.66
C MET A 96 5.84 9.29 7.47
N ASN A 97 6.71 8.35 7.09
CA ASN A 97 6.45 7.39 6.04
C ASN A 97 5.23 6.50 6.35
N ILE A 98 5.12 5.95 7.55
CA ILE A 98 3.95 5.14 7.96
C ILE A 98 2.67 5.98 7.98
N MET A 99 2.73 7.23 8.46
CA MET A 99 1.58 8.13 8.48
C MET A 99 1.12 8.53 7.07
N CYS A 100 2.02 8.59 6.08
CA CYS A 100 1.64 8.74 4.68
C CYS A 100 0.78 7.56 4.22
N ASN A 101 1.22 6.31 4.48
CA ASN A 101 0.40 5.13 4.17
C ASN A 101 -0.97 5.19 4.85
N TRP A 102 -0.98 5.43 6.17
CA TRP A 102 -2.21 5.51 6.94
C TRP A 102 -3.18 6.55 6.35
N TRP A 103 -2.69 7.75 6.01
CA TRP A 103 -3.51 8.78 5.38
C TRP A 103 -4.00 8.39 3.99
N GLY A 104 -3.14 7.75 3.20
CA GLY A 104 -3.52 7.17 1.92
C GLY A 104 -4.63 6.12 2.04
N SER A 105 -4.57 5.26 3.05
CA SER A 105 -5.60 4.26 3.36
C SER A 105 -6.92 4.89 3.83
N VAL A 106 -6.88 5.99 4.59
CA VAL A 106 -8.08 6.79 4.90
C VAL A 106 -8.72 7.30 3.61
N LEU A 107 -7.92 7.87 2.70
CA LEU A 107 -8.43 8.38 1.41
C LEU A 107 -8.99 7.26 0.53
N TYR A 108 -8.38 6.08 0.52
CA TYR A 108 -8.92 4.87 -0.12
C TYR A 108 -10.27 4.46 0.45
N LEU A 109 -10.43 4.49 1.77
CA LEU A 109 -11.70 4.17 2.41
C LEU A 109 -12.79 5.17 2.02
N VAL A 110 -12.47 6.47 2.06
CA VAL A 110 -13.38 7.54 1.61
C VAL A 110 -13.72 7.39 0.12
N GLY A 111 -12.73 7.11 -0.72
CA GLY A 111 -12.92 6.87 -2.15
C GLY A 111 -13.84 5.67 -2.42
N SER A 112 -13.63 4.56 -1.70
CA SER A 112 -14.46 3.36 -1.81
C SER A 112 -15.91 3.62 -1.41
N VAL A 113 -16.11 4.35 -0.31
CA VAL A 113 -17.45 4.82 0.09
C VAL A 113 -18.07 5.73 -0.97
N GLY A 114 -17.26 6.61 -1.58
CA GLY A 114 -17.67 7.51 -2.66
C GLY A 114 -18.22 6.80 -3.90
N PHE A 115 -17.86 5.54 -4.13
CA PHE A 115 -18.36 4.74 -5.25
C PHE A 115 -19.66 3.99 -4.96
N PHE A 116 -20.20 4.03 -3.74
CA PHE A 116 -21.56 3.52 -3.52
C PHE A 116 -22.56 4.33 -4.35
N PRO A 117 -23.55 3.70 -5.01
CA PRO A 117 -24.48 4.41 -5.89
C PRO A 117 -25.16 5.62 -5.26
N SER A 118 -25.52 5.55 -3.97
CA SER A 118 -26.14 6.65 -3.23
C SER A 118 -25.20 7.83 -2.98
N VAL A 119 -23.91 7.58 -2.75
CA VAL A 119 -22.89 8.62 -2.52
C VAL A 119 -22.40 9.18 -3.85
N TYR A 120 -22.18 8.31 -4.83
CA TYR A 120 -21.78 8.70 -6.18
C TYR A 120 -22.83 9.60 -6.86
N ALA A 121 -24.12 9.33 -6.62
CA ALA A 121 -25.21 10.20 -7.08
C ALA A 121 -25.18 11.60 -6.45
N TRP A 122 -24.59 11.75 -5.25
CA TRP A 122 -24.38 13.07 -4.64
C TRP A 122 -23.15 13.76 -5.24
N SER A 123 -22.04 13.06 -5.37
CA SER A 123 -20.84 13.56 -6.06
C SER A 123 -19.91 12.42 -6.47
N ASP A 124 -19.66 12.31 -7.78
CA ASP A 124 -18.69 11.39 -8.35
C ASP A 124 -17.24 11.69 -7.93
N GLN A 125 -16.96 12.95 -7.59
CA GLN A 125 -15.64 13.42 -7.20
C GLN A 125 -15.14 12.79 -5.90
N ILE A 126 -16.03 12.40 -4.97
CA ILE A 126 -15.62 11.79 -3.70
C ILE A 126 -14.86 10.48 -3.97
N GLY A 127 -15.44 9.63 -4.82
CA GLY A 127 -14.83 8.35 -5.19
C GLY A 127 -13.53 8.55 -5.97
N ILE A 128 -13.61 9.37 -7.02
CA ILE A 128 -12.48 9.63 -7.93
C ILE A 128 -11.30 10.26 -7.19
N GLN A 129 -11.50 11.37 -6.48
CA GLN A 129 -10.43 12.09 -5.80
C GLN A 129 -9.87 11.29 -4.62
N GLY A 130 -10.73 10.58 -3.86
CA GLY A 130 -10.28 9.71 -2.77
C GLY A 130 -9.30 8.64 -3.26
N PHE A 131 -9.63 7.96 -4.36
CA PHE A 131 -8.73 6.97 -4.96
C PHE A 131 -7.49 7.60 -5.58
N ILE A 132 -7.59 8.69 -6.33
CA ILE A 132 -6.40 9.34 -6.94
C ILE A 132 -5.43 9.80 -5.85
N GLN A 133 -5.91 10.56 -4.87
CA GLN A 133 -5.06 11.11 -3.81
C GLN A 133 -4.52 10.00 -2.91
N GLY A 134 -5.38 9.04 -2.51
CA GLY A 134 -4.95 7.90 -1.70
C GLY A 134 -3.89 7.07 -2.40
N SER A 135 -4.10 6.73 -3.67
CA SER A 135 -3.15 5.94 -4.48
C SER A 135 -1.81 6.65 -4.59
N PHE A 136 -1.82 7.95 -4.84
CA PHE A 136 -0.60 8.73 -4.99
C PHE A 136 0.21 8.77 -3.70
N VAL A 137 -0.45 9.01 -2.56
CA VAL A 137 0.22 9.06 -1.26
C VAL A 137 0.78 7.69 -0.87
N ILE A 138 0.01 6.60 -1.06
CA ILE A 138 0.51 5.23 -0.83
C ILE A 138 1.69 4.94 -1.75
N GLY A 139 1.55 5.19 -3.06
CA GLY A 139 2.60 4.92 -4.04
C GLY A 139 3.93 5.62 -3.71
N LEU A 140 3.90 6.88 -3.29
CA LEU A 140 5.10 7.61 -2.85
C LEU A 140 5.68 7.06 -1.54
N SER A 141 4.80 6.72 -0.59
CA SER A 141 5.20 6.15 0.69
C SER A 141 5.88 4.79 0.52
N GLU A 142 5.36 3.94 -0.36
CA GLU A 142 5.93 2.63 -0.67
C GLU A 142 7.26 2.74 -1.44
N LEU A 143 7.37 3.69 -2.38
CA LEU A 143 8.66 4.03 -3.00
C LEU A 143 9.69 4.48 -1.95
N TRP A 144 9.26 5.26 -0.95
CA TRP A 144 10.13 5.68 0.14
C TRP A 144 10.55 4.50 1.02
N LYS A 145 9.63 3.56 1.35
CA LYS A 145 9.99 2.33 2.08
C LYS A 145 11.02 1.50 1.32
N MET A 146 10.80 1.26 0.02
CA MET A 146 11.76 0.54 -0.82
C MET A 146 13.12 1.26 -0.89
N HIS A 147 13.13 2.58 -1.04
CA HIS A 147 14.36 3.37 -0.99
C HIS A 147 15.10 3.16 0.34
N ARG A 148 14.39 3.21 1.48
CA ARG A 148 14.97 2.96 2.80
C ARG A 148 15.62 1.58 2.89
N ILE A 149 14.97 0.53 2.40
CA ILE A 149 15.53 -0.84 2.34
C ILE A 149 16.82 -0.85 1.51
N GLY A 150 16.83 -0.16 0.36
CA GLY A 150 17.99 -0.05 -0.53
C GLY A 150 19.16 0.76 0.04
N THR A 151 18.90 1.63 1.02
CA THR A 151 19.92 2.42 1.74
C THR A 151 20.45 1.77 3.02
N VAL A 152 19.96 0.59 3.41
CA VAL A 152 20.48 -0.10 4.60
C VAL A 152 21.96 -0.45 4.38
N GLY A 153 22.85 0.16 5.17
CA GLY A 153 24.30 -0.02 5.06
C GLY A 153 25.04 0.96 4.14
N GLY A 154 24.45 2.11 3.79
CA GLY A 154 25.09 3.20 3.04
C GLY A 154 24.19 3.80 1.94
N GLY A 155 24.76 4.33 0.85
CA GLY A 155 23.97 4.90 -0.26
C GLY A 155 23.02 3.89 -0.93
N PHE A 156 21.97 4.37 -1.62
CA PHE A 156 21.00 3.49 -2.29
C PHE A 156 21.67 2.57 -3.33
N SER A 157 21.30 1.28 -3.32
CA SER A 157 21.69 0.34 -4.37
C SER A 157 20.61 -0.73 -4.59
N VAL A 158 20.28 -0.99 -5.85
CA VAL A 158 19.33 -2.05 -6.25
C VAL A 158 19.83 -3.43 -5.84
N GLU A 159 21.14 -3.67 -5.93
CA GLU A 159 21.74 -4.94 -5.50
C GLU A 159 21.48 -5.22 -4.01
N ARG A 160 21.35 -4.16 -3.18
CA ARG A 160 21.08 -4.32 -1.76
C ARG A 160 19.64 -4.74 -1.46
N LEU A 161 18.68 -4.35 -2.31
CA LEU A 161 17.31 -4.88 -2.24
C LEU A 161 17.32 -6.40 -2.43
N TRP A 162 18.23 -6.88 -3.27
CA TRP A 162 18.38 -8.30 -3.60
C TRP A 162 19.55 -9.00 -2.88
N GLY A 163 20.13 -8.37 -1.85
CA GLY A 163 21.36 -8.85 -1.22
C GLY A 163 21.19 -9.99 -0.23
N SER A 164 20.06 -10.05 0.49
CA SER A 164 19.74 -11.13 1.43
C SER A 164 18.28 -11.55 1.28
N TRP A 165 17.95 -12.79 1.67
CA TRP A 165 16.58 -13.28 1.57
C TRP A 165 15.58 -12.45 2.37
N ASP A 166 16.00 -11.95 3.54
CA ASP A 166 15.23 -11.02 4.34
C ASP A 166 14.95 -9.72 3.58
N LYS A 167 15.97 -9.06 3.02
CA LYS A 167 15.78 -7.81 2.25
C LYS A 167 14.94 -8.02 0.99
N LYS A 168 15.12 -9.15 0.30
CA LYS A 168 14.33 -9.52 -0.87
C LYS A 168 12.85 -9.59 -0.54
N THR A 169 12.53 -10.38 0.48
CA THR A 169 11.13 -10.63 0.84
C THR A 169 10.48 -9.39 1.45
N ALA A 170 11.23 -8.56 2.21
CA ALA A 170 10.76 -7.25 2.64
C ALA A 170 10.47 -6.32 1.45
N THR A 171 11.38 -6.27 0.47
CA THR A 171 11.16 -5.49 -0.77
C THR A 171 9.92 -5.98 -1.52
N LEU A 172 9.70 -7.29 -1.61
CA LEU A 172 8.52 -7.86 -2.26
C LEU A 172 7.22 -7.52 -1.53
N VAL A 173 7.24 -7.42 -0.18
CA VAL A 173 6.08 -6.97 0.60
C VAL A 173 5.69 -5.55 0.22
N GLU A 174 6.64 -4.62 0.13
CA GLU A 174 6.37 -3.20 -0.19
C GLU A 174 6.11 -2.98 -1.69
N MET A 175 6.72 -3.78 -2.56
CA MET A 175 6.56 -3.68 -4.01
C MET A 175 5.12 -4.00 -4.46
N GLY A 176 4.44 -4.92 -3.76
CA GLY A 176 3.04 -5.25 -4.04
C GLY A 176 2.11 -4.04 -3.91
N PRO A 177 2.01 -3.40 -2.73
CA PRO A 177 1.30 -2.15 -2.52
C PRO A 177 1.80 -0.99 -3.38
N CYS A 178 3.10 -0.90 -3.66
CA CYS A 178 3.64 0.12 -4.55
C CYS A 178 3.01 0.01 -5.95
N ILE A 179 3.10 -1.18 -6.57
CA ILE A 179 2.52 -1.44 -7.90
C ILE A 179 1.00 -1.28 -7.83
N GLY A 180 0.38 -1.83 -6.78
CA GLY A 180 -1.05 -1.72 -6.51
C GLY A 180 -1.55 -0.28 -6.57
N ALA A 181 -0.92 0.58 -5.78
CA ALA A 181 -1.28 1.99 -5.68
C ALA A 181 -1.08 2.73 -7.01
N TRP A 182 0.05 2.55 -7.69
CA TRP A 182 0.27 3.21 -9.00
C TRP A 182 -0.70 2.73 -10.08
N CYS A 183 -1.09 1.46 -10.08
CA CYS A 183 -2.12 0.94 -10.97
C CYS A 183 -3.49 1.59 -10.69
N PHE A 184 -3.90 1.72 -9.42
CA PHE A 184 -5.13 2.42 -9.06
C PHE A 184 -5.09 3.92 -9.35
N PHE A 185 -3.93 4.56 -9.17
CA PHE A 185 -3.71 5.96 -9.53
C PHE A 185 -3.96 6.16 -11.03
N ILE A 186 -3.26 5.40 -11.88
CA ILE A 186 -3.37 5.51 -13.34
C ILE A 186 -4.78 5.14 -13.79
N GLY A 187 -5.33 4.01 -13.33
CA GLY A 187 -6.67 3.56 -13.70
C GLY A 187 -7.75 4.58 -13.32
N THR A 188 -7.70 5.14 -12.11
CA THR A 188 -8.70 6.14 -11.67
C THR A 188 -8.51 7.48 -12.36
N PHE A 189 -7.27 7.88 -12.65
CA PHE A 189 -7.00 9.08 -13.45
C PHE A 189 -7.54 8.93 -14.89
N MET A 190 -7.35 7.76 -15.50
CA MET A 190 -7.94 7.43 -16.79
C MET A 190 -9.48 7.43 -16.73
N TYR A 191 -10.06 6.86 -15.68
CA TYR A 191 -11.51 6.88 -15.46
C TYR A 191 -12.06 8.31 -15.37
N TRP A 192 -11.35 9.21 -14.69
CA TRP A 192 -11.77 10.61 -14.55
C TRP A 192 -11.84 11.34 -15.90
N HIS A 193 -10.84 11.17 -16.76
CA HIS A 193 -10.76 11.86 -18.04
C HIS A 193 -11.48 11.14 -19.18
N TRP A 194 -11.60 9.81 -19.11
CA TRP A 194 -12.20 8.97 -20.15
C TRP A 194 -13.14 7.90 -19.55
N PRO A 195 -14.26 8.31 -18.92
CA PRO A 195 -15.12 7.41 -18.16
C PRO A 195 -15.92 6.41 -19.00
N ARG A 196 -15.92 6.51 -20.34
CA ARG A 196 -16.80 5.72 -21.23
C ARG A 196 -16.08 5.25 -22.50
N GLY A 197 -16.59 4.14 -23.07
CA GLY A 197 -16.11 3.53 -24.31
C GLY A 197 -14.97 2.54 -24.11
N ASP A 198 -14.16 2.33 -25.14
CA ASP A 198 -13.11 1.31 -25.20
C ASP A 198 -12.03 1.45 -24.09
N ASN A 199 -11.91 2.66 -23.53
CA ASN A 199 -10.96 2.95 -22.45
C ASN A 199 -11.42 2.41 -21.08
N TYR A 200 -12.71 2.15 -20.88
CA TYR A 200 -13.23 1.66 -19.59
C TYR A 200 -12.67 0.27 -19.26
N LEU A 201 -12.52 -0.59 -20.26
CA LEU A 201 -11.92 -1.91 -20.06
C LEU A 201 -10.44 -1.81 -19.63
N HIS A 202 -9.70 -0.84 -20.16
CA HIS A 202 -8.31 -0.57 -19.76
C HIS A 202 -8.23 -0.10 -18.30
N VAL A 203 -9.13 0.77 -17.87
CA VAL A 203 -9.27 1.18 -16.46
C VAL A 203 -9.42 -0.04 -15.56
N LEU A 204 -10.35 -0.94 -15.90
CA LEU A 204 -10.61 -2.14 -15.11
C LEU A 204 -9.41 -3.09 -15.08
N TYR A 205 -8.65 -3.21 -16.17
CA TYR A 205 -7.42 -4.01 -16.17
C TYR A 205 -6.34 -3.41 -15.28
N PHE A 206 -6.17 -2.07 -15.28
CA PHE A 206 -5.26 -1.43 -14.32
C PHE A 206 -5.68 -1.73 -12.88
N TRP A 207 -6.95 -1.56 -12.55
CA TRP A 207 -7.46 -1.90 -11.21
C TRP A 207 -7.27 -3.39 -10.88
N LEU A 208 -7.46 -4.30 -11.84
CA LEU A 208 -7.28 -5.73 -11.62
C LEU A 208 -5.82 -6.09 -11.33
N VAL A 209 -4.89 -5.58 -12.15
CA VAL A 209 -3.44 -5.76 -11.93
C VAL A 209 -3.03 -5.19 -10.58
N GLY A 210 -3.52 -3.99 -10.24
CA GLY A 210 -3.25 -3.38 -8.95
C GLY A 210 -3.78 -4.21 -7.77
N SER A 211 -4.98 -4.76 -7.90
CA SER A 211 -5.61 -5.62 -6.90
C SER A 211 -4.83 -6.92 -6.66
N PHE A 212 -4.35 -7.54 -7.73
CA PHE A 212 -3.47 -8.71 -7.62
C PHE A 212 -2.12 -8.35 -6.98
N ALA A 213 -1.54 -7.20 -7.33
CA ALA A 213 -0.28 -6.76 -6.74
C ALA A 213 -0.39 -6.54 -5.21
N PHE A 214 -1.46 -5.88 -4.75
CA PHE A 214 -1.77 -5.78 -3.31
C PHE A 214 -1.91 -7.16 -2.66
N SER A 215 -2.66 -8.07 -3.28
CA SER A 215 -2.88 -9.43 -2.77
C SER A 215 -1.57 -10.21 -2.64
N MET A 216 -0.69 -10.11 -3.62
CA MET A 216 0.63 -10.74 -3.60
C MET A 216 1.50 -10.18 -2.46
N GLY A 217 1.47 -8.87 -2.21
CA GLY A 217 2.13 -8.26 -1.05
C GLY A 217 1.67 -8.90 0.27
N GLY A 218 0.36 -9.09 0.44
CA GLY A 218 -0.21 -9.76 1.61
C GLY A 218 0.19 -11.23 1.75
N VAL A 219 0.28 -11.96 0.63
CA VAL A 219 0.76 -13.35 0.61
C VAL A 219 2.22 -13.44 1.03
N VAL A 220 3.09 -12.58 0.48
CA VAL A 220 4.51 -12.54 0.84
C VAL A 220 4.69 -12.13 2.31
N CYS A 221 3.91 -11.14 2.79
CA CYS A 221 3.92 -10.71 4.19
C CYS A 221 3.57 -11.87 5.13
N THR A 222 2.52 -12.61 4.80
CA THR A 222 2.09 -13.78 5.56
C THR A 222 3.14 -14.88 5.57
N TRP A 223 3.72 -15.17 4.41
CA TRP A 223 4.82 -16.12 4.29
C TRP A 223 6.02 -15.70 5.17
N ARG A 224 6.40 -14.41 5.19
CA ARG A 224 7.49 -13.91 6.06
C ARG A 224 7.19 -14.13 7.54
N HIS A 225 5.96 -13.82 7.97
CA HIS A 225 5.54 -13.96 9.36
C HIS A 225 5.61 -15.41 9.84
N VAL A 226 5.18 -16.36 9.01
CA VAL A 226 5.23 -17.80 9.30
C VAL A 226 6.66 -18.32 9.37
N ASN A 227 7.57 -17.81 8.53
CA ASN A 227 8.95 -18.29 8.47
C ASN A 227 9.94 -17.49 9.34
N GLY A 228 9.47 -16.46 10.06
CA GLY A 228 10.29 -15.72 11.03
C GLY A 228 11.26 -14.71 10.45
N TYR A 229 10.95 -14.09 9.30
CA TYR A 229 11.78 -13.08 8.63
C TYR A 229 11.43 -11.63 8.98
#